data_AF-A0A6D2JIG7-F1
#
_entry.id   AF-A0A6D2JIG7-F1
#
_cell.length_a   1.000
_cell.length_b   1.000
_cell.length_c   1.000
_cell.angle_alpha   90.00
_cell.angle_beta   90.00
_cell.angle_gamma   90.00
#
_symmetry.space_group_name_H-M   'P 1'
#
loop_
_entity.id
_entity.type
_entity.pdbx_description
1 polymer ?
#
loop_
_entity_poly.entity_id
_entity_poly.type
_entity_poly.pdbx_seq_one_letter_code
_entity_poly.pdbx_strand_id
1 'polypeptide(L)'
;MCDASDYAVGAVLGQRKDKKLHVIYYASRTLDEAQCKYLLSKKDAKPRLLRWILLLQEFDLEIKDRRGADNGVADHLSRMRVEENLPLDDRLPEETVYAAEAAISMDN
;
A
#
# COMPACT_ATOMS: atom_id res chain seq x y z
N MET A 1 -2.94 9.27 4.31
CA MET A 1 -4.14 9.49 3.48
C MET A 1 -3.98 8.66 2.23
N CYS A 2 -5.04 8.05 1.72
CA CYS A 2 -4.99 7.27 0.47
C CYS A 2 -6.29 7.47 -0.29
N ASP A 3 -6.22 7.27 -1.60
CA ASP A 3 -7.35 7.26 -2.52
C ASP A 3 -7.07 6.28 -3.66
N ALA A 4 -8.12 5.78 -4.30
CA ALA A 4 -7.99 4.86 -5.42
C ALA A 4 -9.01 5.20 -6.51
N SER A 5 -8.54 5.15 -7.75
CA SER A 5 -9.36 5.18 -8.97
C SER A 5 -9.45 3.78 -9.57
N ASP A 6 -10.15 3.67 -10.71
CA ASP A 6 -10.34 2.40 -11.42
C ASP A 6 -9.02 1.76 -11.92
N TYR A 7 -7.93 2.53 -11.97
CA TYR A 7 -6.65 2.11 -12.56
C TYR A 7 -5.42 2.55 -11.77
N ALA A 8 -5.57 3.26 -10.65
CA ALA A 8 -4.41 3.73 -9.89
C ALA A 8 -4.74 3.96 -8.42
N VAL A 9 -3.71 3.87 -7.57
CA VAL A 9 -3.80 4.14 -6.14
C VAL A 9 -2.85 5.29 -5.81
N GLY A 10 -3.36 6.30 -5.11
CA GLY A 10 -2.60 7.43 -4.59
C GLY A 10 -2.52 7.37 -3.07
N ALA A 11 -1.36 7.67 -2.50
CA ALA A 11 -1.16 7.73 -1.06
C ALA A 11 -0.24 8.90 -0.66
N VAL A 12 -0.53 9.44 0.53
CA VAL A 12 0.22 10.50 1.18
C VAL A 12 0.54 10.06 2.59
N LEU A 13 1.82 9.93 2.89
CA LEU A 13 2.32 9.67 4.23
C LEU A 13 2.66 10.99 4.91
N GLY A 14 2.19 11.20 6.13
CA GLY A 14 2.49 12.41 6.89
C GLY A 14 2.68 12.13 8.37
N GLN A 15 3.57 12.91 8.98
CA GLN A 15 3.78 12.95 10.42
C GLN A 15 2.96 14.07 11.04
N ARG A 16 2.35 13.84 12.19
CA ARG A 16 1.70 14.92 12.96
C ARG A 16 2.70 15.57 13.92
N LYS A 17 2.89 16.88 13.80
CA LYS A 17 3.59 17.73 14.77
C LYS A 17 2.70 18.91 15.11
N ASP A 18 2.54 19.24 16.40
CA ASP A 18 1.69 20.35 16.87
C ASP A 18 0.27 20.34 16.27
N LYS A 19 -0.34 19.16 16.17
CA LYS A 19 -1.67 18.90 15.55
C LYS A 19 -1.75 19.24 14.05
N LYS A 20 -0.65 19.65 13.41
CA LYS A 20 -0.54 19.85 11.96
C LYS A 20 0.04 18.60 11.30
N LEU A 21 -0.54 18.21 10.17
CA LEU A 21 -0.03 17.13 9.35
C LEU A 21 1.09 17.68 8.46
N HIS A 22 2.30 17.16 8.62
CA HIS A 22 3.43 17.41 7.75
C HIS A 22 3.60 16.21 6.83
N VAL A 23 3.40 16.41 5.54
CA VAL A 23 3.62 15.36 4.56
C VAL A 23 5.12 15.02 4.50
N ILE A 24 5.43 13.74 4.56
CA ILE A 24 6.80 13.21 4.47
C ILE A 24 7.02 12.42 3.18
N TYR A 25 5.98 11.86 2.57
CA TYR A 25 6.10 11.10 1.33
C TYR A 25 4.80 11.05 0.53
N TYR A 26 4.93 10.94 -0.79
CA TYR A 26 3.85 10.71 -1.75
C TYR A 26 4.12 9.41 -2.49
N ALA A 27 3.10 8.59 -2.68
CA ALA A 27 3.14 7.42 -3.53
C ALA A 27 1.98 7.46 -4.52
N SER A 28 2.24 7.11 -5.77
CA SER A 28 1.21 6.84 -6.78
C SER A 28 1.64 5.60 -7.54
N ARG A 29 0.70 4.69 -7.78
CA ARG A 29 0.94 3.50 -8.61
C ARG A 29 -0.22 3.30 -9.54
N THR A 30 0.06 3.32 -10.85
CA THR A 30 -0.88 2.88 -11.88
C THR A 30 -0.84 1.37 -11.95
N LEU A 31 -2.02 0.77 -12.13
CA LEU A 31 -2.25 -0.66 -12.20
C LEU A 31 -2.70 -0.99 -13.62
N ASP A 32 -2.03 -1.96 -14.24
CA ASP A 32 -2.49 -2.51 -15.51
C ASP A 32 -3.73 -3.39 -15.31
N GLU A 33 -4.37 -3.81 -16.41
CA GLU A 33 -5.59 -4.60 -16.35
C GLU A 33 -5.39 -5.96 -15.64
N ALA A 34 -4.22 -6.58 -15.82
CA ALA A 34 -3.90 -7.85 -15.19
C ALA A 34 -3.69 -7.69 -13.68
N GLN A 35 -3.05 -6.61 -13.26
CA GLN A 35 -2.83 -6.19 -11.89
C GLN A 35 -4.15 -5.85 -11.18
N CYS A 36 -5.05 -5.10 -11.83
CA CYS A 36 -6.39 -4.84 -11.32
C CYS A 36 -7.19 -6.15 -11.14
N LYS A 37 -7.19 -7.03 -12.14
CA LYS A 37 -7.85 -8.34 -12.05
C LYS A 37 -7.25 -9.19 -10.94
N TYR A 38 -5.93 -9.19 -10.78
CA TYR A 38 -5.25 -9.90 -9.70
C TYR A 38 -5.70 -9.40 -8.33
N LEU A 39 -5.73 -8.09 -8.10
CA LEU A 39 -6.15 -7.50 -6.82
C LEU A 39 -7.62 -7.79 -6.51
N LEU A 40 -8.51 -7.67 -7.50
CA LEU A 40 -9.95 -7.93 -7.33
C LEU A 40 -10.26 -9.42 -7.14
N SER A 41 -9.49 -10.32 -7.77
CA SER A 41 -9.73 -11.77 -7.71
C SER A 41 -9.06 -12.46 -6.51
N LYS A 42 -8.28 -11.72 -5.72
CA LYS A 42 -7.48 -12.26 -4.63
C LYS A 42 -8.33 -12.78 -3.47
N LYS A 43 -8.53 -14.10 -3.43
CA LYS A 43 -9.31 -14.79 -2.39
C LYS A 43 -8.71 -14.62 -0.99
N ASP A 44 -7.40 -14.49 -0.89
CA ASP A 44 -6.67 -14.36 0.38
C ASP A 44 -6.50 -12.91 0.85
N ALA A 45 -7.28 -11.96 0.30
CA ALA A 45 -7.23 -10.57 0.73
C ALA A 45 -7.56 -10.41 2.23
N LYS A 46 -8.41 -11.28 2.80
CA LYS A 46 -8.78 -11.25 4.23
C LYS A 46 -7.61 -11.63 5.16
N PRO A 47 -6.94 -12.78 4.98
CA PRO A 47 -5.69 -13.07 5.70
C PRO A 47 -4.62 -11.99 5.52
N ARG A 48 -4.48 -11.45 4.29
CA ARG A 48 -3.51 -10.39 4.01
C ARG A 48 -3.83 -9.10 4.76
N LEU A 49 -5.09 -8.68 4.81
CA LEU A 49 -5.55 -7.52 5.58
C LEU A 49 -5.29 -7.72 7.07
N LEU A 50 -5.56 -8.91 7.62
CA LEU A 50 -5.26 -9.22 9.02
C LEU A 50 -3.77 -9.06 9.33
N ARG A 51 -2.89 -9.50 8.41
CA ARG A 51 -1.44 -9.34 8.56
C ARG A 51 -1.02 -7.86 8.52
N TRP A 52 -1.57 -7.07 7.60
CA TRP A 52 -1.36 -5.62 7.60
C TRP A 52 -1.86 -4.96 8.89
N ILE A 53 -3.00 -5.40 9.44
CA ILE A 53 -3.51 -4.91 10.73
C ILE A 53 -2.50 -5.18 11.84
N LEU A 54 -1.95 -6.40 11.94
CA LEU A 54 -0.93 -6.74 12.95
C LEU A 54 0.33 -5.87 12.83
N LEU A 55 0.83 -5.64 11.61
CA LEU A 55 1.99 -4.78 11.38
C LEU A 55 1.70 -3.32 11.75
N LEU A 56 0.52 -2.83 11.39
CA LEU A 56 0.10 -1.47 11.65
C LEU A 56 -0.20 -1.21 13.15
N GLN A 57 -0.46 -2.25 13.94
CA GLN A 57 -0.67 -2.15 15.39
C GLN A 57 0.58 -1.67 16.15
N GLU A 58 1.78 -1.81 15.59
CA GLU A 58 3.01 -1.30 16.20
C GLU A 58 3.09 0.23 16.19
N PHE A 59 2.25 0.90 15.41
CA PHE A 59 2.23 2.35 15.24
C PHE A 59 1.00 2.98 15.89
N ASP A 60 1.16 4.19 16.44
CA ASP A 60 0.04 5.01 16.89
C ASP A 60 -0.69 5.63 15.68
N LEU A 61 -1.72 4.91 15.20
CA LEU A 61 -2.47 5.24 13.99
C LEU A 61 -3.90 5.66 14.31
N GLU A 62 -4.33 6.78 13.73
CA GLU A 62 -5.72 7.22 13.75
C GLU A 62 -6.34 7.02 12.37
N ILE A 63 -7.21 6.01 12.23
CA ILE A 63 -7.97 5.79 10.99
C ILE A 63 -9.16 6.75 10.97
N LYS A 64 -9.18 7.64 9.98
CA LYS A 64 -10.25 8.59 9.74
C LYS A 64 -10.73 8.48 8.32
N ASP A 65 -12.03 8.22 8.17
CA ASP A 65 -12.68 8.41 6.89
C ASP A 65 -12.69 9.90 6.52
N ARG A 66 -12.41 10.20 5.26
CA ARG A 66 -12.40 11.56 4.72
C ARG A 66 -13.13 11.56 3.40
N ARG A 67 -13.99 12.57 3.20
CA ARG A 67 -14.61 12.81 1.90
C ARG A 67 -13.54 13.08 0.84
N GLY A 68 -13.75 12.60 -0.39
CA GLY A 68 -12.79 12.79 -1.48
C GLY A 68 -12.39 14.25 -1.72
N ALA A 69 -13.32 15.20 -1.53
CA ALA A 69 -13.04 16.64 -1.63
C ALA A 69 -11.98 17.14 -0.63
N ASP A 70 -11.89 16.51 0.54
CA ASP A 70 -10.92 16.83 1.60
C ASP A 70 -9.59 16.04 1.43
N ASN A 71 -9.53 15.16 0.42
CA ASN A 71 -8.41 14.27 0.10
C ASN A 71 -7.74 14.62 -1.24
N GLY A 72 -7.81 15.89 -1.66
CA GLY A 72 -7.46 16.33 -3.01
C GLY A 72 -6.05 15.94 -3.48
N VAL A 73 -5.08 15.80 -2.57
CA VAL A 73 -3.73 15.35 -2.95
C VAL A 73 -3.70 13.86 -3.31
N ALA A 74 -4.34 13.01 -2.50
CA ALA A 74 -4.40 11.58 -2.81
C ALA A 74 -5.30 11.31 -4.03
N ASP A 75 -6.41 12.07 -4.19
CA ASP A 75 -7.27 12.01 -5.37
C ASP A 75 -6.52 12.43 -6.64
N HIS A 76 -5.69 13.49 -6.56
CA HIS A 76 -4.87 13.86 -7.71
C HIS A 76 -3.87 12.75 -8.06
N LEU A 77 -3.19 12.19 -7.04
CA LEU A 77 -2.24 11.09 -7.23
C LEU A 77 -2.90 9.81 -7.77
N SER A 78 -4.15 9.53 -7.39
CA SER A 78 -4.91 8.36 -7.86
C SER A 78 -5.41 8.53 -9.30
N ARG A 79 -5.39 9.76 -9.86
CA ARG A 79 -5.77 10.05 -11.25
C ARG A 79 -4.57 10.23 -12.19
N MET A 80 -3.35 10.27 -11.64
CA MET A 80 -2.14 10.34 -12.45
C MET A 80 -1.87 8.98 -13.11
N ARG A 81 -1.62 9.00 -14.43
CA ARG A 81 -1.09 7.84 -15.16
C ARG A 81 0.41 7.89 -15.14
N VAL A 82 1.02 7.02 -14.35
CA VAL A 82 2.47 6.82 -14.30
C VAL A 82 2.75 5.46 -14.90
N GLU A 83 3.41 5.44 -16.07
CA GLU A 83 3.79 4.18 -16.73
C GLU A 83 5.00 3.57 -16.02
N GLU A 84 4.75 2.82 -14.96
CA GLU A 84 5.75 1.95 -14.32
C GLU A 84 5.57 0.52 -14.82
N ASN A 85 6.50 0.03 -15.65
CA ASN A 85 6.53 -1.35 -16.13
C ASN A 85 7.07 -2.35 -15.09
N LEU A 86 6.90 -2.05 -13.81
CA LEU A 86 7.37 -2.91 -12.72
C LEU A 86 6.24 -3.86 -12.30
N PRO A 87 6.50 -5.17 -12.21
CA PRO A 87 5.51 -6.11 -11.69
C PRO A 87 5.08 -5.69 -10.28
N LEU A 88 3.81 -5.96 -9.94
CA LEU A 88 3.34 -5.82 -8.57
C LEU A 88 4.14 -6.76 -7.67
N ASP A 89 5.02 -6.20 -6.85
CA ASP A 89 5.58 -6.91 -5.71
C ASP A 89 4.63 -6.71 -4.52
N ASP A 90 3.89 -7.78 -4.19
CA ASP A 90 2.94 -7.80 -3.09
C ASP A 90 3.47 -8.57 -1.87
N ARG A 91 4.77 -8.94 -1.89
CA ARG A 91 5.43 -9.68 -0.82
C ARG A 91 5.68 -8.79 0.38
N LEU A 92 5.57 -9.36 1.57
CA LEU A 92 5.92 -8.65 2.79
C LEU A 92 7.42 -8.79 3.09
N PRO A 93 8.05 -7.80 3.77
CA PRO A 93 9.46 -7.88 4.13
C PRO A 93 9.81 -9.18 4.87
N GLU A 94 8.93 -9.64 5.77
CA GLU A 94 9.10 -10.88 6.52
C GLU A 94 9.15 -12.14 5.63
N GLU A 95 8.41 -12.17 4.52
CA GLU A 95 8.40 -13.32 3.59
C GLU A 95 9.74 -13.50 2.90
N THR A 96 10.51 -12.42 2.75
CA THR A 96 11.88 -12.50 2.23
C THR A 96 12.85 -13.12 3.23
N VAL A 97 12.64 -12.92 4.54
CA VAL A 97 13.47 -13.49 5.61
C VAL A 97 13.24 -15.00 5.71
N TYR A 98 11.99 -15.45 5.72
CA TYR A 98 11.67 -16.89 5.74
C TYR A 98 12.19 -17.64 4.50
N ALA A 99 12.17 -16.99 3.32
CA ALA A 99 12.70 -17.58 2.10
C ALA A 99 14.24 -17.74 2.14
N ALA A 100 14.95 -16.79 2.74
CA ALA A 100 16.40 -16.86 2.92
C ALA A 100 16.80 -17.96 3.93
N GLU A 101 16.08 -18.08 5.04
CA GLU A 101 16.32 -19.13 6.04
C GLU A 101 16.05 -20.54 5.48
N ALA A 102 15.01 -20.71 4.68
CA ALA A 102 14.70 -21.99 4.01
C ALA A 102 15.78 -22.39 2.99
N ALA A 103 16.33 -21.43 2.24
CA ALA A 103 17.41 -21.69 1.29
C ALA A 103 18.72 -22.10 1.99
N ILE A 104 19.03 -21.49 3.14
CA ILE A 104 20.21 -21.85 3.96
C ILE A 104 20.04 -23.24 4.60
N SER A 105 18.81 -23.62 4.94
CA SER A 105 18.48 -24.94 5.49
C SER A 105 18.52 -26.07 4.45
N MET A 106 18.37 -25.78 3.16
CA MET A 106 18.43 -26.79 2.08
C MET A 106 19.85 -27.06 1.57
N ASP A 107 20.83 -26.26 2.01
CA ASP A 107 22.25 -26.39 1.65
C ASP A 107 23.09 -27.07 2.76
N ASN A 108 22.43 -27.71 3.75
CA ASN A 108 23.04 -28.47 4.85
C ASN A 108 22.58 -29.94 4.87
#